data_AF-A0A1Z4I999-F1
#
_entry.id   AF-A0A1Z4I999-F1
#
_cell.length_a   1.000
_cell.length_b   1.000
_cell.length_c   1.000
_cell.angle_alpha   90.00
_cell.angle_beta   90.00
_cell.angle_gamma   90.00
#
_symmetry.space_group_name_H-M   'P 1'
#
loop_
_entity.id
_entity.type
_entity.pdbx_description
1 polymer ?
#
loop_
_entity_poly.entity_id
_entity_poly.type
_entity_poly.pdbx_seq_one_letter_code
_entity_poly.pdbx_strand_id
1 'polypeptide(L)'
;MLLVKKVLCNGAQQSYMPPSTIAIHSPYDVEAHYSSKRSVDCVGYKTHVMETCGEDCPHLITQVYTTLSTVTDDAAVEPIHQGLEEKSLLPVGAFHGYWLCDGRTSC
;
A
#
# COMPACT_ATOMS: atom_id res chain seq x y z
N MET A 1 -5.94 -3.52 -14.91
CA MET A 1 -6.20 -2.89 -13.60
C MET A 1 -5.04 -3.23 -12.70
N LEU A 2 -4.27 -2.23 -12.26
CA LEU A 2 -2.97 -2.43 -11.61
C LEU A 2 -3.05 -1.98 -10.14
N LEU A 3 -2.32 -2.64 -9.24
CA LEU A 3 -2.25 -2.34 -7.81
C LEU A 3 -1.05 -1.46 -7.45
N VAL A 4 -1.28 -0.16 -7.29
CA VAL A 4 -0.33 0.80 -6.76
C VAL A 4 -0.16 0.54 -5.26
N LYS A 5 1.06 0.32 -4.77
CA LYS A 5 1.34 0.43 -3.33
C LYS A 5 2.05 1.76 -3.07
N LYS A 6 1.34 2.71 -2.46
CA LYS A 6 1.93 3.95 -1.98
C LYS A 6 2.31 3.78 -0.51
N VAL A 7 3.60 3.97 -0.25
CA VAL A 7 4.16 4.02 1.10
C VAL A 7 4.85 5.37 1.21
N LEU A 8 4.43 6.20 2.17
CA LEU A 8 5.10 7.47 2.45
C LEU A 8 6.21 7.17 3.47
N CYS A 9 7.45 7.54 3.13
CA CYS A 9 8.64 7.13 3.87
C CYS A 9 9.41 8.35 4.33
N ASN A 10 9.65 8.44 5.64
CA ASN A 10 10.70 9.22 6.30
C ASN A 10 10.78 8.78 7.77
N GLY A 11 11.68 7.84 8.11
CA GLY A 11 11.93 7.48 9.50
C GLY A 11 12.72 6.18 9.62
N ALA A 12 13.61 6.08 10.62
CA ALA A 12 14.43 4.90 10.90
C ALA A 12 14.02 4.24 12.23
N GLN A 13 14.20 2.92 12.35
CA GLN A 13 13.93 2.19 13.59
C GLN A 13 15.04 2.42 14.64
N GLN A 14 14.66 2.72 15.88
CA GLN A 14 15.60 2.88 16.99
C GLN A 14 15.88 1.54 17.67
N SER A 15 17.14 1.31 18.08
CA SER A 15 17.62 0.02 18.62
C SER A 15 16.97 -0.46 19.92
N TYR A 16 16.21 0.40 20.63
CA TYR A 16 15.63 0.12 21.94
C TYR A 16 14.10 0.00 21.91
N MET A 17 13.50 -0.10 20.71
CA MET A 17 12.06 -0.18 20.56
C MET A 17 11.53 -1.61 20.65
N PRO A 18 10.29 -1.80 21.14
CA PRO A 18 9.61 -3.07 21.05
C PRO A 18 9.35 -3.45 19.58
N PRO A 19 8.85 -4.68 19.28
CA PRO A 19 8.53 -5.08 17.91
C PRO A 19 7.65 -4.04 17.20
N SER A 20 7.90 -3.80 15.91
CA SER A 20 7.28 -2.71 15.16
C SER A 20 5.75 -2.76 15.13
N THR A 21 5.14 -3.95 15.25
CA THR A 21 3.69 -4.17 15.36
C THR A 21 3.07 -3.53 16.60
N ILE A 22 3.86 -3.26 17.66
CA ILE A 22 3.39 -2.65 18.90
C ILE A 22 4.14 -1.37 19.27
N ALA A 23 5.24 -1.05 18.58
CA ALA A 23 5.99 0.18 18.79
C ALA A 23 5.24 1.38 18.22
N ILE A 24 5.09 2.42 19.06
CA ILE A 24 4.56 3.72 18.66
C ILE A 24 5.72 4.58 18.17
N HIS A 25 5.74 4.90 16.87
CA HIS A 25 6.82 5.69 16.25
C HIS A 25 6.47 7.17 16.08
N SER A 26 5.19 7.54 16.16
CA SER A 26 4.72 8.92 16.12
C SER A 26 3.93 9.26 17.39
N PRO A 27 4.31 10.32 18.14
CA PRO A 27 3.52 10.77 19.29
C PRO A 27 2.10 11.23 18.93
N TYR A 28 1.85 11.55 17.66
CA TYR A 28 0.58 12.09 17.16
C TYR A 28 -0.28 11.04 16.46
N ASP A 29 0.31 9.92 16.05
CA ASP A 29 -0.36 8.85 15.33
C ASP A 29 0.13 7.49 15.84
N VAL A 30 -0.70 6.85 16.67
CA VAL A 30 -0.36 5.59 17.33
C VAL A 30 -0.42 4.38 16.38
N GLU A 31 -1.07 4.53 15.23
CA GLU A 31 -1.18 3.49 14.20
C GLU A 31 -0.08 3.62 13.13
N ALA A 32 0.73 4.68 13.18
CA ALA A 32 1.88 4.87 12.30
C ALA A 32 3.06 3.97 12.74
N HIS A 33 3.07 2.73 12.24
CA HIS A 33 4.08 1.74 12.57
C HIS A 33 5.27 1.76 11.59
N TYR A 34 6.44 1.39 12.10
CA TYR A 34 7.63 1.16 11.28
C TYR A 34 7.51 -0.11 10.45
N SER A 35 8.00 -0.06 9.22
CA SER A 35 8.15 -1.19 8.32
C SER A 35 9.31 -0.91 7.38
N SER A 36 10.01 -1.97 6.98
CA SER A 36 11.04 -1.89 5.95
C SER A 36 10.64 -2.72 4.74
N LYS A 37 10.83 -2.17 3.54
CA LYS A 37 10.58 -2.87 2.28
C LYS A 37 11.60 -2.46 1.24
N ARG A 38 12.32 -3.44 0.68
CA ARG A 38 13.37 -3.24 -0.34
C ARG A 38 14.41 -2.18 0.06
N SER A 39 14.91 -2.28 1.29
CA SER A 39 15.90 -1.36 1.88
C SER A 39 15.43 0.09 2.02
N VAL A 40 14.12 0.31 2.05
CA VAL A 40 13.53 1.59 2.40
C VAL A 40 12.73 1.44 3.67
N ASP A 41 13.04 2.33 4.59
CA ASP A 41 12.41 2.44 5.89
C ASP A 41 11.24 3.41 5.82
N CYS A 42 10.09 2.99 6.36
CA CYS A 42 8.88 3.79 6.34
C CYS A 42 8.17 3.70 7.69
N VAL A 43 7.60 4.81 8.13
CA VAL A 43 6.75 4.89 9.32
C VAL A 43 5.39 5.40 8.85
N GLY A 44 4.34 4.62 9.09
CA GLY A 44 2.99 4.98 8.67
C GLY A 44 2.17 3.80 8.19
N TYR A 45 1.56 3.96 7.02
CA TYR A 45 0.58 3.03 6.45
C TYR A 45 1.00 2.56 5.06
N LYS A 46 0.42 1.45 4.62
CA LYS A 46 0.46 0.98 3.25
C LYS A 46 -0.89 1.27 2.60
N THR A 47 -0.86 2.03 1.51
CA THR A 47 -2.06 2.27 0.70
C THR A 47 -1.97 1.52 -0.61
N HIS A 48 -2.99 0.73 -0.86
CA HIS A 48 -3.23 -0.09 -2.04
C HIS A 48 -4.21 0.66 -2.94
N VAL A 49 -3.78 1.16 -4.09
CA VAL A 49 -4.63 1.87 -5.04
C VAL A 49 -4.82 1.01 -6.28
N MET A 50 -6.05 0.90 -6.77
CA MET A 50 -6.34 0.26 -8.03
C MET A 50 -6.66 1.31 -9.08
N GLU A 51 -6.10 1.17 -10.27
CA GLU A 51 -6.36 2.08 -11.38
C GLU A 51 -6.76 1.37 -12.67
N THR A 52 -7.56 2.05 -13.49
CA THR A 52 -7.79 1.66 -14.88
C THR A 52 -6.50 1.84 -15.68
N CYS A 53 -6.12 0.82 -16.44
CA CYS A 53 -5.00 0.90 -17.39
C CYS A 53 -5.58 0.47 -18.76
N GLY A 54 -5.77 1.44 -19.64
CA GLY A 54 -6.11 1.28 -21.04
C GLY A 54 -5.40 2.39 -21.81
N GLU A 55 -4.73 2.06 -22.92
CA GLU A 55 -3.87 3.00 -23.66
C GLU A 55 -4.60 4.30 -24.06
N ASP A 56 -5.90 4.21 -24.37
CA ASP A 56 -6.72 5.34 -24.80
C ASP A 56 -7.60 5.93 -23.68
N CYS A 57 -7.44 5.47 -22.43
CA CYS A 57 -8.28 5.86 -21.30
C CYS A 57 -7.46 6.58 -20.22
N PRO A 58 -8.04 7.58 -19.52
CA PRO A 58 -7.36 8.16 -18.37
C PRO A 58 -7.13 7.11 -17.28
N HIS A 59 -6.03 7.27 -16.53
CA HIS A 59 -5.75 6.49 -15.33
C HIS A 59 -6.70 6.90 -14.20
N LEU A 60 -7.85 6.25 -14.13
CA LEU A 60 -8.85 6.48 -13.10
C LEU A 60 -8.59 5.56 -11.91
N ILE A 61 -8.43 6.14 -10.74
CA ILE A 61 -8.38 5.40 -9.48
C ILE A 61 -9.78 4.87 -9.17
N THR A 62 -9.92 3.55 -9.12
CA THR A 62 -11.20 2.85 -8.85
C THR A 62 -11.35 2.40 -7.40
N GLN A 63 -10.22 2.24 -6.71
CA GLN A 63 -10.21 1.78 -5.32
C GLN A 63 -8.97 2.26 -4.59
N VAL A 64 -9.15 2.55 -3.30
CA VAL A 64 -8.07 2.84 -2.35
C VAL A 64 -8.34 1.98 -1.12
N TYR A 65 -7.35 1.22 -0.68
CA TYR A 65 -7.41 0.38 0.51
C TYR A 65 -6.16 0.62 1.36
N THR A 66 -6.34 1.08 2.59
CA THR A 66 -5.22 1.45 3.46
C THR A 66 -5.11 0.46 4.61
N THR A 67 -3.88 -0.01 4.88
CA THR A 67 -3.55 -0.94 5.96
C THR A 67 -2.37 -0.41 6.76
N LEU A 68 -2.17 -0.94 7.98
CA LEU A 68 -0.95 -0.66 8.74
C LEU A 68 0.28 -1.13 7.95
N SER A 69 1.39 -0.41 8.11
CA SER A 69 2.61 -0.76 7.37
C SER A 69 3.21 -2.13 7.77
N THR A 70 2.79 -2.68 8.91
CA THR A 70 3.18 -4.01 9.39
C THR A 70 2.37 -5.13 8.74
N VAL A 71 1.24 -4.83 8.10
CA VAL A 71 0.43 -5.81 7.39
C VAL A 71 1.15 -6.26 6.12
N THR A 72 1.15 -7.57 5.87
CA THR A 72 1.71 -8.17 4.66
C THR A 72 0.82 -7.87 3.47
N ASP A 73 1.44 -7.71 2.30
CA ASP A 73 0.73 -7.35 1.08
C ASP A 73 -0.36 -8.36 0.67
N ASP A 74 -0.13 -9.66 0.93
CA ASP A 74 -1.07 -10.74 0.60
C ASP A 74 -2.38 -10.64 1.38
N ALA A 75 -2.33 -10.12 2.60
CA ALA A 75 -3.52 -9.93 3.43
C ALA A 75 -4.45 -8.85 2.90
N ALA A 76 -3.96 -7.96 2.02
CA ALA A 76 -4.77 -6.94 1.38
C ALA A 76 -5.46 -7.43 0.10
N VAL A 77 -5.09 -8.59 -0.45
CA VAL A 77 -5.62 -9.06 -1.75
C VAL A 77 -7.12 -9.39 -1.66
N GLU A 78 -7.52 -10.15 -0.66
CA GLU A 78 -8.91 -10.60 -0.50
C GLU A 78 -9.89 -9.42 -0.29
N PRO A 79 -9.64 -8.47 0.64
CA PRO A 79 -10.50 -7.29 0.79
C PRO A 79 -10.56 -6.43 -0.48
N ILE A 80 -9.45 -6.38 -1.25
CA ILE A 80 -9.41 -5.64 -2.50
C ILE A 80 -10.29 -6.31 -3.55
N HIS A 81 -10.21 -7.64 -3.71
CA HIS A 81 -11.05 -8.40 -4.62
C HIS A 81 -12.53 -8.19 -4.32
N GLN A 82 -12.92 -8.33 -3.06
CA GLN A 82 -14.30 -8.14 -2.64
C GLN A 82 -14.81 -6.72 -2.97
N GLY A 83 -14.02 -5.68 -2.64
CA GLY A 83 -14.39 -4.30 -2.96
C GLY A 83 -14.48 -4.00 -4.46
N LEU A 84 -13.75 -4.74 -5.30
CA LEU A 84 -13.82 -4.64 -6.75
C LEU A 84 -15.03 -5.39 -7.32
N GLU A 85 -15.38 -6.55 -6.73
CA GLU A 85 -16.57 -7.31 -7.08
C GLU A 85 -17.85 -6.51 -6.83
N GLU A 86 -17.94 -5.85 -5.67
CA GLU A 86 -19.07 -4.96 -5.33
C GLU A 86 -19.25 -3.82 -6.36
N LYS A 87 -18.17 -3.42 -7.04
CA LYS A 87 -18.18 -2.39 -8.08
C LYS A 87 -18.33 -2.95 -9.49
N SER A 88 -18.44 -4.26 -9.65
CA SER A 88 -18.40 -4.95 -10.95
C SER A 88 -17.12 -4.67 -11.76
N LEU A 89 -16.00 -4.46 -11.06
CA LEU A 89 -14.70 -4.10 -11.65
C LEU A 89 -13.66 -5.21 -11.48
N LEU A 90 -14.06 -6.48 -11.39
CA LEU A 90 -13.10 -7.56 -11.22
C LEU A 90 -12.05 -7.57 -12.36
N PRO A 91 -10.75 -7.69 -12.02
CA PRO A 91 -9.72 -7.71 -13.02
C PRO A 91 -9.79 -9.00 -13.83
N VAL A 92 -9.68 -8.86 -15.16
CA VAL A 92 -9.64 -9.99 -16.10
C VAL A 92 -8.26 -10.67 -16.15
N GLY A 93 -7.30 -10.21 -15.34
CA GLY A 93 -5.89 -10.64 -15.36
C GLY A 93 -5.19 -10.45 -14.02
N ALA A 94 -3.88 -10.74 -13.98
CA ALA A 94 -3.09 -10.84 -12.74
C ALA A 94 -2.89 -9.51 -12.00
N PHE A 95 -2.88 -9.59 -10.66
CA PHE A 95 -2.51 -8.50 -9.77
C PHE A 95 -1.00 -8.25 -9.83
N HIS A 96 -0.61 -7.15 -10.47
CA HIS A 96 0.76 -6.66 -10.40
C HIS A 96 0.88 -5.62 -9.30
N GLY A 97 1.68 -5.95 -8.27
CA GLY A 97 2.02 -5.02 -7.19
C GLY A 97 3.30 -4.25 -7.51
N TYR A 98 3.20 -2.94 -7.68
CA TYR A 98 4.34 -2.04 -7.87
C TYR A 98 4.58 -1.19 -6.62
N TRP A 99 5.84 -0.78 -6.46
CA TRP A 99 6.33 -0.11 -5.26
C TRP A 99 6.68 1.33 -5.60
N LEU A 100 6.00 2.30 -4.99
CA LEU A 100 6.27 3.72 -5.22
C LEU A 100 7.14 4.31 -4.13
N CYS A 101 8.37 4.66 -4.51
CA CYS A 101 9.17 5.67 -3.81
C CYS A 101 9.57 6.87 -4.66
N ASP A 102 9.39 6.83 -5.99
CA ASP A 102 9.77 7.94 -6.89
C ASP A 102 8.58 8.55 -7.66
N GLY A 103 7.36 8.41 -7.15
CA GLY A 103 6.17 9.06 -7.73
C GLY A 103 5.77 8.63 -9.15
N ARG A 104 6.51 7.72 -9.82
CA ARG A 104 6.17 7.21 -11.14
C ARG A 104 5.31 5.94 -11.05
N THR A 105 4.03 6.11 -11.37
CA THR A 105 3.13 5.04 -11.79
C THR A 105 3.44 4.74 -13.26
N SER A 106 4.18 3.66 -13.52
CA SER A 106 4.32 3.12 -14.88
C SER A 106 3.38 1.92 -14.97
N CYS A 107 2.36 2.01 -15.85
CA CYS A 107 2.11 0.84 -16.69
C CYS A 107 3.40 0.63 -17.54
#